data_AF-A0A0F9G4E3-F1
#
_entry.id   AF-A0A0F9G4E3-F1
#
_cell.length_a   1.000
_cell.length_b   1.000
_cell.length_c   1.000
_cell.angle_alpha   90.00
_cell.angle_beta   90.00
_cell.angle_gamma   90.00
#
_symmetry.space_group_name_H-M   'P 1'
#
loop_
_entity.id
_entity.type
_entity.pdbx_description
1 polymer ?
#
loop_
_entity_poly.entity_id
_entity_poly.type
_entity_poly.pdbx_seq_one_letter_code
_entity_poly.pdbx_strand_id
1 'polypeptide(L)'
;MPASLFGERFLSYREPAWHRLGLVLDEPITALKAFRKMGPYEVKLIPLSAVGMTDVEIPHRAIVRTGTNDDPNNRVFGIVSEDYVLIQPKEFCEIWDEHVAEPIETIGALQQGETLFISTKLPSFDVNG
;
A
#
# COMPACT_ATOMS: atom_id res chain seq x y z
N MET A 1 -9.95 -18.12 -8.27
CA MET A 1 -10.29 -16.89 -7.52
C MET A 1 -9.55 -15.75 -8.20
N PRO A 2 -10.16 -14.59 -8.51
CA PRO A 2 -9.40 -13.44 -8.98
C PRO A 2 -8.49 -12.95 -7.85
N ALA A 3 -7.26 -12.57 -8.18
CA ALA A 3 -6.39 -11.89 -7.22
C ALA A 3 -7.06 -10.54 -6.99
N SER A 4 -7.50 -10.23 -5.77
CA SER A 4 -8.09 -8.93 -5.47
C SER A 4 -6.99 -7.86 -5.43
N LEU A 5 -6.36 -7.61 -6.57
CA LEU A 5 -5.28 -6.66 -6.77
C LEU A 5 -5.85 -5.30 -7.14
N PHE A 6 -5.19 -4.25 -6.65
CA PHE A 6 -5.48 -2.89 -7.04
C PHE A 6 -4.84 -2.57 -8.41
N GLY A 7 -5.56 -2.91 -9.48
CA GLY A 7 -5.04 -2.83 -10.84
C GLY A 7 -3.92 -3.83 -11.04
N GLU A 8 -2.81 -3.39 -11.65
CA GLU A 8 -1.61 -4.21 -11.86
C GLU A 8 -0.50 -3.93 -10.82
N ARG A 9 -0.85 -3.35 -9.67
CA ARG A 9 0.10 -3.00 -8.59
C ARG A 9 0.58 -4.24 -7.84
N PHE A 10 1.38 -5.03 -8.53
CA PHE A 10 2.09 -6.18 -8.04
C PHE A 10 3.49 -6.17 -8.64
N LEU A 11 4.50 -6.46 -7.82
CA LEU A 11 5.86 -6.60 -8.28
C LEU A 11 6.55 -7.71 -7.50
N SER A 12 7.21 -8.60 -8.23
CA SER A 12 7.91 -9.76 -7.70
C SER A 12 9.34 -9.81 -8.23
N TYR A 13 10.22 -10.44 -7.46
CA TYR A 13 11.58 -10.75 -7.86
C TYR A 13 11.67 -12.20 -8.36
N ARG A 14 12.28 -12.40 -9.53
CA ARG A 14 12.55 -13.70 -10.22
C ARG A 14 11.34 -14.54 -10.64
N GLU A 15 10.28 -14.61 -9.84
CA GLU A 15 9.16 -15.53 -10.05
C GLU A 15 7.83 -14.81 -10.25
N PRO A 16 7.09 -15.10 -11.35
CA PRO A 16 5.75 -14.56 -11.53
C PRO A 16 4.74 -15.20 -10.56
N ALA A 17 3.79 -14.40 -10.07
CA ALA A 17 2.62 -14.94 -9.39
C ALA A 17 1.65 -15.64 -10.37
N TRP A 18 0.81 -16.53 -9.82
CA TRP A 18 -0.15 -17.35 -10.58
C TRP A 18 -1.14 -16.55 -11.44
N HIS A 19 -1.43 -15.30 -11.05
CA HIS A 19 -2.37 -14.41 -11.77
C HIS A 19 -1.72 -13.70 -12.97
N ARG A 20 -0.39 -13.72 -13.13
CA ARG A 20 0.36 -13.10 -14.23
C ARG A 20 0.07 -11.59 -14.44
N LEU A 21 -0.19 -10.87 -13.36
CA LEU A 21 -0.38 -9.41 -13.37
C LEU A 21 0.84 -8.75 -12.72
N GLY A 22 1.11 -7.51 -13.10
CA GLY A 22 2.20 -6.71 -12.55
C GLY A 22 3.56 -7.01 -13.17
N LEU A 23 4.62 -6.68 -12.44
CA LEU A 23 6.00 -6.71 -12.93
C LEU A 23 6.80 -7.85 -12.27
N VAL A 24 7.64 -8.50 -13.06
CA VAL A 24 8.66 -9.44 -12.58
C VAL A 24 10.02 -8.83 -12.87
N LEU A 25 10.88 -8.75 -11.87
CA LEU A 25 12.22 -8.19 -12.00
C LEU A 25 13.28 -9.29 -11.95
N ASP A 26 14.37 -9.05 -12.66
CA ASP A 26 15.57 -9.91 -12.65
C ASP A 26 16.64 -9.42 -11.65
N GLU A 27 16.45 -8.23 -11.07
CA GLU A 27 17.35 -7.64 -10.06
C GLU A 27 16.61 -7.30 -8.75
N PRO A 28 17.29 -7.46 -7.60
CA PRO A 28 16.71 -7.10 -6.31
C PRO A 28 16.65 -5.58 -6.15
N ILE A 29 15.55 -5.06 -5.60
CA ILE A 29 15.36 -3.63 -5.35
C ILE A 29 14.74 -3.38 -3.97
N THR A 30 14.86 -2.13 -3.50
CA THR A 30 14.26 -1.68 -2.24
C THR A 30 12.74 -1.51 -2.36
N ALA A 31 12.02 -1.52 -1.25
CA ALA A 31 10.57 -1.37 -1.21
C ALA A 31 10.11 -0.06 -1.84
N LEU A 32 10.78 1.07 -1.54
CA LEU A 32 10.39 2.37 -2.10
C LEU A 32 10.56 2.42 -3.61
N LYS A 33 11.63 1.81 -4.14
CA LYS A 33 11.84 1.69 -5.59
C LYS A 33 10.76 0.81 -6.23
N ALA A 34 10.40 -0.29 -5.57
CA ALA A 34 9.38 -1.22 -6.06
C ALA A 34 7.99 -0.57 -6.09
N PHE A 35 7.62 0.14 -5.03
CA PHE A 35 6.37 0.91 -4.93
C PHE A 35 6.24 1.94 -6.04
N ARG A 36 7.32 2.68 -6.35
CA ARG A 36 7.35 3.64 -7.46
C ARG A 36 7.22 2.97 -8.83
N LYS A 37 7.77 1.77 -9.01
CA LYS A 37 7.70 1.03 -10.28
C LYS A 37 6.32 0.41 -10.53
N MET A 38 5.68 -0.14 -9.51
CA MET A 38 4.39 -0.82 -9.68
C MET A 38 3.20 0.14 -9.85
N GLY A 39 3.40 1.45 -9.59
CA GLY A 39 2.37 2.48 -9.67
C GLY A 39 2.03 3.05 -8.29
N PRO A 40 2.71 4.13 -7.87
CA PRO A 40 2.49 4.71 -6.54
C PRO A 40 1.08 5.31 -6.43
N TYR A 41 0.58 5.39 -5.20
CA TYR A 41 -0.70 6.01 -4.88
C TYR A 41 -0.65 6.65 -3.49
N GLU A 42 -1.54 7.60 -3.24
CA GLU A 42 -1.59 8.34 -1.98
C GLU A 42 -2.87 8.03 -1.21
N VAL A 43 -2.74 7.94 0.12
CA VAL A 43 -3.86 7.80 1.06
C VAL A 43 -3.74 8.95 2.06
N LYS A 44 -4.85 9.61 2.37
CA LYS A 44 -4.90 10.82 3.20
C LYS A 44 -6.04 10.73 4.19
N LEU A 45 -5.91 11.41 5.32
CA LEU A 45 -7.02 11.67 6.23
C LEU A 45 -7.69 12.98 5.81
N ILE A 46 -8.99 12.92 5.53
CA ILE A 46 -9.80 14.07 5.13
C ILE A 46 -10.79 14.39 6.25
N PRO A 47 -10.82 15.62 6.80
CA PRO A 47 -11.83 16.03 7.77
C PRO A 47 -13.25 15.88 7.22
N LEU A 48 -14.19 15.49 8.07
CA LEU A 48 -15.60 15.41 7.71
C LEU A 48 -16.31 16.73 7.98
N SER A 49 -17.29 17.06 7.15
CA SER A 49 -18.18 18.21 7.34
C SER A 49 -19.63 17.85 7.05
N ALA A 50 -20.55 18.46 7.80
CA ALA A 50 -21.98 18.33 7.57
C ALA A 50 -22.44 19.38 6.54
N VAL A 51 -23.06 18.93 5.45
CA VAL A 51 -23.56 19.82 4.41
C VAL A 51 -24.63 20.74 4.99
N GLY A 52 -24.42 22.06 4.90
CA GLY A 52 -25.35 23.06 5.41
C GLY A 52 -25.16 23.42 6.89
N MET A 53 -24.17 22.86 7.58
CA MET A 53 -23.82 23.22 8.96
C MET A 53 -22.31 23.49 9.06
N THR A 54 -21.93 24.76 9.23
CA THR A 54 -20.52 25.17 9.34
C THR A 54 -19.96 25.09 10.75
N ASP A 55 -20.85 25.10 11.75
CA ASP A 55 -20.46 25.27 13.17
C ASP A 55 -20.49 23.97 13.96
N VAL A 56 -20.65 22.83 13.27
CA VAL A 56 -20.60 21.50 13.87
C VAL A 56 -19.23 20.90 13.64
N GLU A 57 -18.47 20.75 14.72
CA GLU A 57 -17.23 19.99 14.70
C GLU A 57 -17.53 18.50 14.69
N ILE A 58 -16.96 17.78 13.72
CA ILE A 58 -17.03 16.32 13.64
C ILE A 58 -15.60 15.81 13.89
N PRO A 59 -15.29 15.26 15.08
CA PRO A 59 -13.94 14.83 15.45
C PRO A 59 -13.58 13.48 14.81
N HIS A 60 -13.85 13.35 13.51
CA HIS A 60 -13.61 12.17 12.70
C HIS A 60 -13.03 12.56 11.35
N ARG A 61 -12.27 11.64 10.78
CA ARG A 61 -11.61 11.80 9.48
C ARG A 61 -11.94 10.61 8.61
N ALA A 62 -12.10 10.83 7.31
CA ALA A 62 -12.18 9.77 6.33
C ALA A 62 -10.77 9.35 5.89
N ILE A 63 -10.52 8.05 5.79
CA ILE A 63 -9.35 7.53 5.09
C ILE A 63 -9.68 7.51 3.61
N VAL A 64 -8.96 8.31 2.82
CA VAL A 64 -9.25 8.51 1.39
C VAL A 64 -8.01 8.24 0.55
N ARG A 65 -8.11 7.31 -0.39
CA ARG A 65 -7.14 7.14 -1.45
C ARG A 65 -7.48 8.08 -2.60
N THR A 66 -6.50 8.86 -3.06
CA THR A 66 -6.69 9.78 -4.19
C THR A 66 -6.79 9.02 -5.49
N GLY A 67 -7.46 9.61 -6.48
CA GLY A 67 -7.53 9.05 -7.83
C GLY A 67 -6.14 8.71 -8.40
N THR A 68 -6.05 7.58 -9.09
CA THR A 68 -4.88 7.11 -9.86
C THR A 68 -5.21 7.10 -11.36
N ASN A 69 -4.22 6.87 -12.21
CA ASN A 69 -4.43 6.86 -13.67
C ASN A 69 -5.45 5.79 -14.12
N ASP A 70 -5.49 4.65 -13.44
CA ASP A 70 -6.34 3.50 -13.71
C ASP A 70 -7.65 3.48 -12.89
N ASP A 71 -7.73 4.28 -11.82
CA ASP A 71 -8.97 4.55 -11.08
C ASP A 71 -9.00 6.03 -10.65
N PRO A 72 -9.52 6.93 -11.51
CA PRO A 72 -9.42 8.37 -11.30
C PRO A 72 -10.29 8.89 -10.15
N ASN A 73 -11.14 8.04 -9.58
CA ASN A 73 -12.01 8.42 -8.47
C ASN A 73 -11.28 8.32 -7.14
N ASN A 74 -11.56 9.25 -6.24
CA ASN A 74 -11.20 9.09 -4.84
C ASN A 74 -11.99 7.93 -4.24
N ARG A 75 -11.33 7.08 -3.43
CA ARG A 75 -11.98 5.99 -2.70
C ARG A 75 -11.90 6.24 -1.20
N VAL A 76 -13.04 6.14 -0.53
CA VAL A 76 -13.14 6.21 0.92
C VAL A 76 -13.05 4.78 1.46
N PHE A 77 -12.07 4.51 2.31
CA PHE A 77 -11.87 3.20 2.93
C PHE A 77 -12.64 3.06 4.25
N GLY A 78 -12.88 4.17 4.94
CA GLY A 78 -13.60 4.19 6.20
C GLY A 78 -13.49 5.54 6.90
N ILE A 79 -14.19 5.65 8.03
CA ILE A 79 -14.16 6.80 8.93
C ILE A 79 -13.48 6.37 10.23
N VAL A 80 -12.59 7.21 10.73
CA VAL A 80 -11.81 7.00 11.94
C VAL A 80 -11.95 8.20 12.87
N SER A 81 -11.63 8.01 14.16
CA SER A 81 -11.52 9.11 15.11
C SER A 81 -10.35 10.03 14.75
N GLU A 82 -10.34 11.21 15.34
CA GLU A 82 -9.29 12.20 15.16
C GLU A 82 -7.88 11.71 15.52
N ASP A 83 -7.77 10.87 16.56
CA ASP A 83 -6.48 10.35 17.06
C ASP A 83 -5.86 9.27 16.15
N TYR A 84 -6.55 8.87 15.07
CA TYR A 84 -6.02 7.88 14.15
C TYR A 84 -4.81 8.43 13.38
N VAL A 85 -3.68 7.73 13.48
CA VAL A 85 -2.45 8.05 12.75
C VAL A 85 -2.37 7.18 11.51
N LEU A 86 -2.42 7.81 10.34
CA LEU A 86 -2.26 7.14 9.06
C LEU A 86 -0.78 7.01 8.71
N ILE A 87 -0.31 5.78 8.54
CA ILE A 87 0.97 5.50 7.86
C ILE A 87 0.69 5.38 6.37
N GLN A 88 1.31 6.24 5.56
CA GLN A 88 1.09 6.21 4.12
C GLN A 88 1.84 5.04 3.47
N PRO A 89 1.34 4.48 2.34
CA PRO A 89 2.04 3.40 1.62
C PRO A 89 3.52 3.72 1.31
N LYS A 90 3.79 4.96 0.91
CA LYS A 90 5.15 5.46 0.68
C LYS A 90 6.00 5.45 1.95
N GLU A 91 5.45 5.95 3.05
CA GLU A 91 6.12 6.01 4.35
C GLU A 91 6.38 4.60 4.90
N PHE A 92 5.45 3.67 4.74
CA PHE A 92 5.66 2.26 5.08
C PHE A 92 6.84 1.65 4.31
N CYS A 93 6.99 1.99 3.03
CA CYS A 93 8.14 1.55 2.22
C CYS A 93 9.45 2.21 2.68
N GLU A 94 9.42 3.47 3.12
CA GLU A 94 10.58 4.17 3.67
C GLU A 94 11.02 3.54 5.01
N ILE A 95 10.08 3.27 5.90
CA ILE A 95 10.29 2.55 7.17
C ILE A 95 10.86 1.16 6.91
N TRP A 96 10.34 0.42 5.92
CA TRP A 96 10.87 -0.87 5.53
C TRP A 96 12.33 -0.79 5.07
N ASP A 97 12.62 0.13 4.15
CA ASP A 97 13.96 0.32 3.59
C ASP A 97 14.97 0.74 4.67
N GLU A 98 14.53 1.46 5.71
CA GLU A 98 15.37 1.88 6.84
C GLU A 98 15.59 0.77 7.87
N HIS A 99 14.53 0.06 8.28
CA HIS A 99 14.58 -0.83 9.44
C HIS A 99 14.70 -2.31 9.12
N VAL A 100 14.12 -2.76 8.01
CA VAL A 100 14.31 -4.15 7.55
C VAL A 100 15.58 -4.24 6.72
N ALA A 101 15.86 -3.22 5.90
CA ALA A 101 17.09 -3.08 5.11
C ALA A 101 17.40 -4.27 4.18
N GLU A 102 16.40 -5.08 3.86
CA GLU A 102 16.49 -6.18 2.90
C GLU A 102 15.71 -5.85 1.63
N PRO A 103 16.19 -6.29 0.45
CA PRO A 103 15.42 -6.20 -0.79
C PRO A 103 14.07 -6.91 -0.65
N ILE A 104 13.09 -6.43 -1.41
CA ILE A 104 11.80 -7.11 -1.47
C ILE A 104 11.90 -8.37 -2.33
N GLU A 105 11.16 -9.41 -1.92
CA GLU A 105 10.85 -10.56 -2.78
C GLU A 105 9.55 -10.29 -3.53
N THR A 106 8.55 -9.71 -2.87
CA THR A 106 7.28 -9.32 -3.49
C THR A 106 6.67 -8.13 -2.77
N ILE A 107 6.11 -7.19 -3.52
CA ILE A 107 5.25 -6.10 -3.03
C ILE A 107 3.93 -6.10 -3.83
N GLY A 108 2.82 -5.77 -3.19
CA GLY A 108 1.57 -5.59 -3.90
C GLY A 108 0.54 -4.79 -3.12
N ALA A 109 -0.42 -4.23 -3.86
CA ALA A 109 -1.57 -3.54 -3.30
C ALA A 109 -2.85 -4.32 -3.61
N LEU A 110 -3.66 -4.56 -2.58
CA LEU A 110 -4.90 -5.34 -2.68
C LEU A 110 -6.14 -4.44 -2.65
N GLN A 111 -7.27 -5.01 -3.06
CA GLN A 111 -8.58 -4.39 -3.12
C GLN A 111 -8.53 -3.09 -3.92
N GLN A 112 -8.90 -1.98 -3.28
CA GLN A 112 -8.88 -0.64 -3.85
C GLN A 112 -7.63 0.15 -3.37
N GLY A 113 -6.53 -0.53 -3.04
CA GLY A 113 -5.33 0.08 -2.47
C GLY A 113 -5.36 0.21 -0.95
N GLU A 114 -6.29 -0.49 -0.29
CA GLU A 114 -6.52 -0.49 1.15
C GLU A 114 -5.40 -1.22 1.92
N THR A 115 -4.81 -2.23 1.29
CA THR A 115 -3.75 -3.04 1.89
C THR A 115 -2.53 -3.03 0.97
N LEU A 116 -1.41 -2.53 1.48
CA LEU A 116 -0.10 -2.75 0.89
C LEU A 116 0.57 -3.89 1.67
N PHE A 117 1.17 -4.84 0.97
CA PHE A 117 2.00 -5.88 1.59
C PHE A 117 3.38 -5.90 0.96
N ILE A 118 4.38 -6.23 1.77
CA ILE A 118 5.76 -6.48 1.36
C ILE A 118 6.17 -7.82 1.96
N SER A 119 6.93 -8.59 1.20
CA SER A 119 7.60 -9.80 1.66
C SER A 119 9.07 -9.75 1.25
N THR A 120 9.91 -10.43 2.02
CA THR A 120 11.31 -10.67 1.71
C THR A 120 11.68 -12.09 2.13
N LYS A 121 12.81 -12.58 1.62
CA LYS A 121 13.36 -13.85 2.05
C LYS A 121 14.01 -13.67 3.42
N LEU A 122 13.53 -14.43 4.41
CA LEU A 122 14.18 -14.47 5.72
C LEU A 122 15.60 -15.07 5.62
N PRO A 123 16.55 -14.61 6.44
CA PRO A 123 17.84 -15.26 6.58
C PRO A 123 17.68 -16.74 6.97
N SER A 124 18.58 -17.58 6.48
CA SER A 124 18.61 -18.99 6.88
C SER A 124 19.03 -19.11 8.34
N PHE A 125 18.32 -19.93 9.11
CA PHE A 125 18.67 -20.29 10.48
C PHE A 125 18.43 -21.78 10.70
N ASP A 126 19.24 -22.39 11.56
CA ASP A 126 19.09 -23.79 11.96
C ASP A 126 18.06 -23.91 13.09
N VAL A 127 17.20 -24.93 13.01
CA VAL A 127 16.26 -25.29 14.08
C VAL A 127 16.81 -26.52 14.79
N ASN A 128 17.31 -26.34 16.00
CA ASN A 128 17.67 -27.47 16.87
C ASN A 128 16.37 -28.04 17.47
N GLY A 129 15.95 -29.20 16.98
CA GLY A 129 14.86 -30.00 17.55
C GLY A 129 15.24 -30.71 18.84
#